data_AF-A0A5C4P9S3-F1
#
_entry.id   AF-A0A5C4P9S3-F1
#
_cell.length_a   1.000
_cell.length_b   1.000
_cell.length_c   1.000
_cell.angle_alpha   90.00
_cell.angle_beta   90.00
_cell.angle_gamma   90.00
#
_symmetry.space_group_name_H-M   'P 1'
#
loop_
_entity.id
_entity.type
_entity.pdbx_description
1 polymer ?
#
loop_
_entity_poly.entity_id
_entity_poly.type
_entity_poly.pdbx_seq_one_letter_code
_entity_poly.pdbx_strand_id
1 'polypeptide(L)'
;MKMELALYQALIAINVPEPKAHAVINALESDMHTHLATKSDLTKVEHRLTAEIAQIRSEIAHLDVRLTLRMGVMLSATIGILIAAMKFIH
;
A
#
# COMPACT_ATOMS: atom_id res chain seq x y z
N MET A 1 10.56 -19.98 -18.83
CA MET A 1 11.60 -20.78 -19.51
C MET A 1 11.94 -22.15 -18.89
N LYS A 2 12.58 -22.30 -17.71
CA LYS A 2 12.94 -23.65 -17.20
C LYS A 2 11.72 -24.58 -17.00
N MET A 3 10.60 -24.02 -16.53
CA MET A 3 9.36 -24.76 -16.30
C MET A 3 8.61 -25.08 -17.60
N GLU A 4 8.54 -24.14 -18.56
CA GLU A 4 7.97 -24.40 -19.90
C GLU A 4 8.72 -25.50 -20.64
N LEU A 5 10.06 -25.51 -20.60
CA LEU A 5 10.86 -26.55 -21.25
C LEU A 5 10.67 -27.92 -20.60
N ALA A 6 10.56 -27.97 -19.27
CA ALA A 6 10.27 -29.21 -18.56
C ALA A 6 8.87 -29.74 -18.88
N LEU A 7 7.87 -28.86 -18.94
CA LEU A 7 6.50 -29.22 -19.31
C LEU A 7 6.41 -29.67 -20.77
N TYR A 8 7.10 -28.97 -21.67
CA TYR A 8 7.22 -29.35 -23.07
C TYR A 8 7.81 -30.76 -23.22
N GLN A 9 8.95 -31.01 -22.58
CA GLN A 9 9.60 -32.33 -22.60
C GLN A 9 8.71 -33.42 -22.02
N ALA A 10 7.96 -33.12 -20.94
CA ALA A 10 7.01 -34.06 -20.36
C ALA A 10 5.85 -34.39 -21.32
N LEU A 11 5.32 -33.40 -22.05
CA LEU A 11 4.25 -33.59 -23.02
C LEU A 11 4.72 -34.41 -24.23
N ILE A 12 5.92 -34.15 -24.73
CA ILE A 12 6.53 -34.95 -25.81
C ILE A 12 6.79 -36.39 -25.33
N ALA A 13 7.25 -36.58 -24.08
CA ALA A 13 7.53 -37.90 -23.51
C ALA A 13 6.29 -38.81 -23.41
N ILE A 14 5.09 -38.23 -23.34
CA ILE A 14 3.81 -38.97 -23.38
C ILE A 14 3.17 -38.99 -24.78
N ASN A 15 3.95 -38.75 -25.84
CA ASN A 15 3.53 -38.75 -27.25
C ASN A 15 2.47 -37.68 -27.61
N VAL A 16 2.44 -36.54 -26.92
CA VAL A 16 1.63 -35.40 -27.41
C VAL A 16 2.31 -34.81 -28.65
N PRO A 17 1.57 -34.59 -29.75
CA PRO A 17 2.12 -33.94 -30.95
C PRO A 17 2.64 -32.54 -30.64
N GLU A 18 3.78 -32.19 -31.25
CA GLU A 18 4.47 -30.90 -31.09
C GLU A 18 3.54 -29.67 -31.16
N PRO A 19 2.63 -29.55 -32.15
CA PRO A 19 1.72 -28.40 -32.25
C PRO A 19 0.78 -28.27 -31.04
N LYS A 20 0.37 -29.40 -30.47
CA LYS A 20 -0.52 -29.44 -29.30
C LYS A 20 0.25 -29.13 -28.01
N ALA A 21 1.49 -29.59 -27.90
CA ALA A 21 2.35 -29.27 -26.76
C ALA A 21 2.61 -27.75 -26.66
N HIS A 22 2.91 -27.10 -27.80
CA HIS A 22 3.05 -25.64 -27.86
C HIS A 22 1.75 -24.91 -27.52
N ALA A 23 0.60 -25.38 -28.01
CA ALA A 23 -0.69 -24.78 -27.70
C ALA A 23 -1.00 -24.80 -26.18
N VAL A 24 -0.69 -25.91 -25.50
CA VAL A 24 -0.88 -26.03 -24.04
C VAL A 24 0.02 -25.07 -23.27
N ILE A 25 1.29 -24.96 -23.66
CA ILE A 25 2.24 -24.06 -23.01
C ILE A 25 1.82 -22.60 -23.21
N ASN A 26 1.45 -22.22 -24.44
CA ASN A 26 1.01 -20.86 -24.74
C ASN A 26 -0.28 -20.50 -23.98
N ALA A 27 -1.24 -21.42 -23.90
CA ALA A 27 -2.46 -21.21 -23.13
C ALA A 27 -2.16 -21.06 -21.63
N LEU A 28 -1.29 -21.91 -21.07
CA LEU A 28 -0.90 -21.85 -19.67
C LEU A 28 -0.12 -20.56 -19.34
N GLU A 29 0.80 -20.14 -20.19
CA GLU A 29 1.54 -18.88 -20.05
C GLU A 29 0.59 -17.68 -20.09
N SER A 30 -0.35 -17.67 -21.04
CA SER A 30 -1.39 -16.64 -21.13
C SER A 30 -2.25 -16.59 -19.85
N ASP A 31 -2.70 -17.73 -19.34
CA ASP A 31 -3.48 -17.81 -18.10
C ASP A 31 -2.68 -17.36 -16.88
N MET A 32 -1.41 -17.74 -16.78
CA MET A 32 -0.52 -17.29 -15.70
C MET A 32 -0.32 -15.77 -15.71
N HIS A 33 -0.20 -15.16 -16.88
CA HIS A 33 -0.08 -13.71 -17.01
C HIS A 33 -1.40 -12.96 -16.78
N THR A 34 -2.54 -13.59 -17.04
CA THR A 34 -3.85 -12.93 -16.98
C THR A 34 -4.54 -13.09 -15.63
N HIS A 35 -4.39 -14.24 -14.98
CA HIS A 35 -5.18 -14.60 -13.80
C HIS A 35 -4.40 -14.72 -12.50
N LEU A 36 -3.06 -14.79 -12.55
CA LEU A 36 -2.27 -14.85 -11.33
C LEU A 36 -1.77 -13.45 -10.97
N ALA A 37 -2.12 -13.00 -9.77
CA ALA A 37 -1.47 -11.84 -9.17
C ALA A 37 0.03 -12.13 -9.11
N THR A 38 0.82 -11.40 -9.90
CA THR A 38 2.25 -11.69 -9.99
C THR A 38 2.93 -11.20 -8.71
N LYS A 39 4.13 -11.73 -8.41
CA LYS A 39 4.96 -11.21 -7.32
C LYS A 39 5.18 -9.69 -7.46
N SER A 40 5.19 -9.16 -8.69
CA SER A 40 5.30 -7.73 -8.95
C SER A 40 4.05 -6.96 -8.51
N ASP A 41 2.86 -7.54 -8.60
CA ASP A 41 1.64 -6.87 -8.17
C ASP A 41 1.56 -6.82 -6.65
N LEU A 42 2.03 -7.87 -5.97
CA LEU A 42 2.17 -7.87 -4.52
C LEU A 42 3.15 -6.78 -4.04
N THR A 43 4.32 -6.64 -4.67
CA THR A 43 5.27 -5.58 -4.30
C THR A 43 4.71 -4.19 -4.59
N LYS A 44 3.96 -3.99 -5.68
CA LYS A 44 3.27 -2.73 -5.94
C LYS A 44 2.26 -2.40 -4.84
N VAL A 45 1.46 -3.38 -4.41
CA VAL A 45 0.50 -3.19 -3.32
C VAL A 45 1.21 -2.88 -2.01
N GLU A 46 2.28 -3.59 -1.67
CA GLU A 46 3.10 -3.34 -0.48
C GLU A 46 3.69 -1.92 -0.48
N HIS A 47 4.26 -1.48 -1.60
CA HIS A 47 4.77 -0.12 -1.76
C HIS A 47 3.66 0.92 -1.60
N ARG A 48 2.49 0.69 -2.23
CA ARG A 48 1.35 1.61 -2.12
C ARG A 48 0.86 1.73 -0.67
N LEU A 49 0.70 0.59 0.02
CA LEU A 49 0.29 0.57 1.42
C LEU A 49 1.31 1.26 2.32
N THR A 50 2.60 1.04 2.09
CA THR A 50 3.67 1.70 2.85
C THR A 50 3.62 3.22 2.67
N ALA A 51 3.38 3.69 1.45
CA ALA A 51 3.23 5.12 1.15
C ALA A 51 1.97 5.71 1.81
N GLU A 52 0.82 5.03 1.73
CA GLU A 52 -0.43 5.45 2.39
C GLU A 52 -0.26 5.52 3.91
N ILE A 53 0.40 4.52 4.53
CA ILE A 53 0.70 4.52 5.98
C ILE A 53 1.61 5.70 6.35
N ALA A 54 2.63 5.99 5.55
CA ALA A 54 3.53 7.12 5.80
C ALA A 54 2.78 8.45 5.71
N GLN A 55 1.87 8.61 4.74
CA GLN A 55 1.04 9.79 4.60
C GLN A 55 0.11 9.96 5.83
N ILE A 56 -0.60 8.91 6.23
CA ILE A 56 -1.50 8.95 7.40
C ILE A 56 -0.72 9.33 8.67
N ARG A 57 0.47 8.76 8.88
CA ARG A 57 1.33 9.13 10.03
C ARG A 57 1.71 10.61 10.01
N SER A 58 2.01 11.17 8.84
CA SER A 58 2.32 12.60 8.70
C SER A 58 1.11 13.48 9.00
N GLU A 59 -0.07 13.12 8.49
CA GLU A 59 -1.31 13.85 8.74
C GLU A 59 -1.68 13.84 10.24
N ILE A 60 -1.53 12.70 10.91
CA ILE A 60 -1.74 12.57 12.36
C ILE A 60 -0.78 13.48 13.14
N ALA A 61 0.52 13.46 12.82
CA ALA A 61 1.51 14.30 13.50
C ALA A 61 1.22 15.79 13.31
N HIS A 62 0.82 16.19 12.11
CA HIS A 62 0.45 17.58 11.82
C HIS A 62 -0.83 18.00 12.58
N LEU A 63 -1.82 17.11 12.67
CA LEU A 63 -3.03 17.35 13.43
C LEU A 63 -2.74 17.50 14.94
N ASP A 64 -1.89 16.64 15.48
CA ASP A 64 -1.49 16.68 16.90
C ASP A 64 -0.84 18.03 17.25
N VAL A 65 0.15 18.45 16.46
CA VAL A 65 0.80 19.78 16.62
C VAL A 65 -0.22 20.91 16.54
N ARG A 66 -1.14 20.87 15.56
CA ARG A 66 -2.16 21.92 15.39
C ARG A 66 -3.11 21.97 16.60
N LEU A 67 -3.49 20.81 17.16
CA LEU A 67 -4.32 20.74 18.35
C LEU A 67 -3.57 21.26 19.58
N THR A 68 -2.32 20.87 19.80
CA THR A 68 -1.50 21.38 20.90
C THR A 68 -1.37 22.90 20.84
N LEU A 69 -1.08 23.47 19.67
CA LEU A 69 -0.99 24.91 19.47
C LEU A 69 -2.33 25.60 19.78
N ARG A 70 -3.43 25.09 19.22
CA ARG A 70 -4.75 25.69 19.41
C ARG A 70 -5.18 25.66 20.87
N MET A 71 -4.94 24.56 21.56
CA MET A 71 -5.23 24.41 22.99
C MET A 71 -4.34 25.35 23.81
N GLY A 72 -3.06 25.47 23.49
CA GLY A 72 -2.15 26.42 24.13
C GLY A 72 -2.65 27.86 24.02
N VAL A 73 -3.04 28.30 22.81
CA VAL A 73 -3.60 29.64 22.60
C VAL A 73 -4.90 29.85 23.38
N MET A 74 -5.81 28.87 23.35
CA MET A 74 -7.07 28.97 24.10
C MET A 74 -6.83 29.09 25.61
N LEU A 75 -5.92 28.29 26.18
CA LEU A 75 -5.58 28.35 27.61
C LEU A 75 -4.91 29.67 27.99
N SER A 76 -3.98 30.18 27.16
CA SER A 76 -3.38 31.50 27.42
C SER A 76 -4.40 32.62 27.34
N ALA A 77 -5.34 32.56 26.39
CA ALA A 77 -6.41 33.55 26.27
C ALA A 77 -7.36 33.52 27.47
N THR A 78 -7.80 32.35 27.92
CA THR A 78 -8.69 32.23 29.09
C THR A 78 -8.02 32.72 30.36
N ILE A 79 -6.76 32.34 30.60
CA ILE A 79 -5.99 32.83 31.75
C ILE A 79 -5.79 34.35 31.68
N GLY A 80 -5.45 34.89 30.51
CA GLY A 80 -5.28 36.33 30.31
C GLY A 80 -6.55 37.13 30.63
N ILE A 81 -7.71 36.63 30.17
CA ILE A 81 -9.03 37.23 30.47
C ILE A 81 -9.31 37.21 31.98
N LEU A 82 -9.06 36.07 32.65
CA LEU A 82 -9.26 35.95 34.10
C LEU A 82 -8.40 36.94 34.91
N ILE A 83 -7.12 37.08 34.54
CA ILE A 83 -6.20 38.02 35.20
C ILE A 83 -6.67 39.46 34.98
N ALA A 84 -7.05 39.82 33.75
CA ALA A 84 -7.55 41.15 33.44
C ALA A 84 -8.84 41.48 34.23
N ALA A 85 -9.76 40.52 34.35
CA ALA A 85 -10.98 40.68 35.12
C ALA A 85 -10.71 40.89 36.63
N MET A 86 -9.79 40.12 37.22
CA MET A 86 -9.40 40.30 38.63
C MET A 86 -8.81 41.69 38.89
N LYS A 87 -7.95 42.19 37.99
CA LYS A 87 -7.37 43.53 38.08
C LYS A 87 -8.40 44.66 37.98
N PHE A 88 -9.56 44.41 37.37
CA PHE A 88 -10.62 45.42 37.24
C PHE A 88 -11.54 45.45 38.48
N ILE A 89 -11.56 44.38 39.28
CA ILE A 89 -12.40 44.22 40.48
C ILE A 89 -11.65 44.63 41.76
N HIS A 90 -10.32 44.54 41.77
CA HIS A 90 -9.43 45.09 42.82
C HIS A 90 -8.97 46.50 42.46
#